data_AF-A0A846V090-F1
#
_entry.id   AF-A0A846V090-F1
#
_cell.length_a   1.000
_cell.length_b   1.000
_cell.length_c   1.000
_cell.angle_alpha   90.00
_cell.angle_beta   90.00
_cell.angle_gamma   90.00
#
_symmetry.space_group_name_H-M   'P 1'
#
loop_
_entity.id
_entity.type
_entity.pdbx_description
1 polymer ?
#
loop_
_entity_poly.entity_id
_entity_poly.type
_entity_poly.pdbx_seq_one_letter_code
_entity_poly.pdbx_strand_id
1 'polypeptide(L)'
;MKRWRVVLGVALAPAVLPLAYALASLLLSGYVFDAPGHLDKFFLEVAAIAIVCYGASYLLGAPVVIGLVLARRLSVLPCVSLSALVGAVAAVLVYLHYREGGVESGLAALLGACAAVLVSTVFCALAGVPWRRRTIAAAA
;
A
#
# COMPACT_ATOMS: atom_id res chain seq x y z
N MET A 1 20.56 -7.80 -3.69
CA MET A 1 19.17 -8.02 -4.14
C MET A 1 19.16 -8.08 -5.66
N LYS A 2 18.46 -9.05 -6.28
CA LYS A 2 18.38 -9.13 -7.75
C LYS A 2 17.36 -8.09 -8.24
N ARG A 3 17.72 -7.26 -9.24
CA ARG A 3 16.91 -6.12 -9.72
C ARG A 3 15.47 -6.52 -10.09
N TRP A 4 15.27 -7.71 -10.66
CA TRP A 4 13.95 -8.22 -11.05
C TRP A 4 12.98 -8.41 -9.86
N ARG A 5 13.48 -8.68 -8.65
CA ARG A 5 12.62 -8.82 -7.45
C ARG A 5 12.03 -7.49 -7.01
N VAL A 6 12.78 -6.41 -7.16
CA VAL A 6 12.30 -5.05 -6.86
C VAL A 6 11.24 -4.64 -7.88
N VAL A 7 11.45 -4.95 -9.16
CA VAL A 7 10.47 -4.69 -10.23
C VAL A 7 9.17 -5.47 -9.96
N LEU A 8 9.26 -6.75 -9.61
CA LEU A 8 8.09 -7.53 -9.19
C LEU A 8 7.39 -6.94 -7.96
N GLY A 9 8.16 -6.49 -6.96
CA GLY A 9 7.61 -5.83 -5.78
C GLY A 9 6.79 -4.60 -6.17
N VAL A 10 7.34 -3.71 -7.01
CA VAL A 10 6.64 -2.49 -7.47
C VAL A 10 5.38 -2.83 -8.29
N ALA A 11 5.44 -3.88 -9.10
CA ALA A 11 4.34 -4.30 -9.96
C ALA A 11 3.21 -5.03 -9.21
N LEU A 12 3.53 -5.77 -8.14
CA LEU A 12 2.56 -6.63 -7.44
C LEU A 12 2.03 -6.04 -6.13
N ALA A 13 2.82 -5.24 -5.41
CA ALA A 13 2.39 -4.64 -4.15
C ALA A 13 1.08 -3.79 -4.27
N PRO A 14 0.84 -3.03 -5.35
CA PRO A 14 -0.38 -2.22 -5.48
C PRO A 14 -1.65 -3.06 -5.59
N ALA A 15 -1.55 -4.32 -6.05
CA ALA A 15 -2.69 -5.20 -6.19
C ALA A 15 -3.23 -5.71 -4.84
N VAL A 16 -2.43 -5.63 -3.77
CA VAL A 16 -2.81 -6.15 -2.45
C VAL A 16 -4.04 -5.44 -1.89
N LEU A 17 -4.12 -4.11 -2.08
CA LEU A 17 -5.19 -3.27 -1.55
C LEU A 17 -6.55 -3.51 -2.25
N PRO A 18 -6.67 -3.50 -3.60
CA PRO A 18 -7.90 -3.85 -4.29
C PRO A 18 -8.29 -5.32 -4.08
N LEU A 19 -7.33 -6.25 -3.97
CA LEU A 19 -7.63 -7.66 -3.65
C LEU A 19 -8.16 -7.82 -2.22
N ALA A 20 -7.55 -7.14 -1.24
CA ALA A 20 -8.02 -7.16 0.13
C ALA A 20 -9.42 -6.54 0.26
N TYR A 21 -9.67 -5.45 -0.46
CA TYR A 21 -11.01 -4.85 -0.55
C TYR A 21 -12.01 -5.82 -1.17
N ALA A 22 -11.68 -6.44 -2.31
CA ALA A 22 -12.56 -7.39 -2.96
C ALA A 22 -12.88 -8.60 -2.07
N LEU A 23 -11.87 -9.18 -1.41
CA LEU A 23 -12.03 -10.27 -0.46
C LEU A 23 -12.88 -9.87 0.75
N ALA A 24 -12.64 -8.69 1.32
CA ALA A 24 -13.41 -8.21 2.46
C ALA A 24 -14.89 -8.00 2.07
N SER A 25 -15.15 -7.37 0.93
CA SER A 25 -16.52 -7.15 0.44
C SER A 25 -17.23 -8.48 0.12
N LEU A 26 -16.53 -9.47 -0.44
CA LEU A 26 -17.12 -10.79 -0.74
C LEU A 26 -17.39 -11.61 0.52
N LEU A 27 -16.52 -11.56 1.54
CA LEU A 27 -16.61 -12.39 2.74
C LEU A 27 -17.46 -11.78 3.85
N LEU A 28 -17.42 -10.45 4.03
CA LEU A 28 -18.07 -9.77 5.16
C LEU A 28 -19.42 -9.14 4.82
N SER A 29 -19.65 -8.74 3.55
CA SER A 29 -20.84 -7.97 3.19
C SER A 29 -22.03 -8.83 2.75
N GLY A 30 -21.88 -10.16 2.58
CA GLY A 30 -22.94 -11.00 2.00
C GLY A 30 -23.31 -10.62 0.55
N TYR A 31 -22.51 -9.77 -0.10
CA TYR A 31 -22.82 -9.11 -1.39
C TYR A 31 -23.11 -10.10 -2.53
N VAL A 32 -22.51 -11.31 -2.46
CA VAL A 32 -22.74 -12.40 -3.41
C VAL A 32 -24.17 -12.96 -3.33
N PHE A 33 -24.82 -12.86 -2.16
CA PHE A 33 -26.14 -13.44 -1.91
C PHE A 33 -27.29 -12.45 -2.19
N ASP A 34 -27.08 -11.14 -2.01
CA ASP A 34 -28.17 -10.15 -2.08
C ASP A 34 -28.41 -9.53 -3.48
N ALA A 35 -27.41 -9.50 -4.38
CA ALA A 35 -27.59 -8.82 -5.68
C ALA A 35 -26.63 -9.29 -6.79
N PRO A 36 -26.92 -10.39 -7.51
CA PRO A 36 -26.12 -10.82 -8.67
C PRO A 36 -26.06 -9.79 -9.80
N GLY A 37 -27.05 -8.89 -9.90
CA GLY A 37 -27.10 -7.80 -10.90
C GLY A 37 -26.31 -6.53 -10.55
N HIS A 38 -25.52 -6.54 -9.47
CA HIS A 38 -24.63 -5.41 -9.08
C HIS A 38 -23.14 -5.79 -9.12
N LEU A 39 -22.81 -7.02 -9.55
CA LEU A 39 -21.44 -7.51 -9.65
C LEU A 39 -20.60 -6.69 -10.63
N ASP A 40 -21.21 -6.23 -11.72
CA ASP A 40 -20.63 -5.32 -12.70
C ASP A 40 -20.17 -3.99 -12.07
N LYS A 41 -20.98 -3.39 -11.20
CA LYS A 41 -20.59 -2.17 -10.45
C LYS A 41 -19.46 -2.45 -9.47
N PHE A 42 -19.52 -3.58 -8.76
CA PHE A 42 -18.48 -4.00 -7.84
C PHE A 42 -17.14 -4.23 -8.55
N PHE A 43 -17.13 -4.93 -9.69
CA PHE A 43 -15.92 -5.12 -10.49
C PHE A 43 -15.38 -3.79 -11.04
N LEU A 44 -16.25 -2.86 -11.40
CA LEU A 44 -15.87 -1.53 -11.87
C LEU A 44 -15.25 -0.68 -10.75
N GLU A 45 -15.76 -0.78 -9.52
CA GLU A 45 -15.15 -0.17 -8.33
C GLU A 45 -13.78 -0.77 -8.01
N VAL A 46 -13.66 -2.10 -8.00
CA VAL A 46 -12.37 -2.79 -7.78
C VAL A 46 -11.36 -2.40 -8.86
N ALA A 47 -11.78 -2.30 -10.12
CA ALA A 47 -10.94 -1.84 -11.22
C ALA A 47 -10.52 -0.37 -11.06
N ALA A 48 -11.42 0.51 -10.63
CA ALA A 48 -11.11 1.91 -10.36
C ALA A 48 -10.08 2.05 -9.22
N ILE A 49 -10.28 1.32 -8.12
CA ILE A 49 -9.32 1.27 -7.00
C ILE A 49 -7.96 0.76 -7.50
N ALA A 50 -7.95 -0.30 -8.31
CA ALA A 50 -6.71 -0.84 -8.87
C ALA A 50 -5.99 0.19 -9.75
N ILE A 51 -6.69 0.88 -10.65
CA ILE A 51 -6.09 1.92 -11.51
C ILE A 51 -5.46 3.03 -10.66
N VAL A 52 -6.15 3.51 -9.64
CA VAL A 52 -5.64 4.56 -8.74
C VAL A 52 -4.43 4.05 -7.95
N CYS A 53 -4.48 2.84 -7.40
CA CYS A 53 -3.36 2.23 -6.67
C CYS A 53 -2.13 2.05 -7.57
N TYR A 54 -2.31 1.57 -8.80
CA TYR A 54 -1.23 1.41 -9.77
C TYR A 54 -0.67 2.76 -10.22
N GLY A 55 -1.52 3.75 -10.50
CA GLY A 55 -1.10 5.11 -10.83
C GLY A 55 -0.26 5.74 -9.71
N ALA A 56 -0.76 5.68 -8.47
CA ALA A 56 -0.04 6.18 -7.30
C ALA A 56 1.29 5.45 -7.08
N SER A 57 1.31 4.12 -7.23
CA SER A 57 2.54 3.33 -7.09
C SER A 57 3.58 3.70 -8.15
N TYR A 58 3.21 3.80 -9.43
CA TYR A 58 4.17 4.10 -10.49
C TYR A 58 4.64 5.56 -10.49
N LEU A 59 3.75 6.51 -10.18
CA LEU A 59 4.09 7.94 -10.19
C LEU A 59 4.85 8.38 -8.95
N LEU A 60 4.51 7.83 -7.77
CA LEU A 60 5.06 8.28 -6.49
C LEU A 60 5.92 7.21 -5.82
N GLY A 61 5.46 5.97 -5.76
CA GLY A 61 6.15 4.88 -5.06
C GLY A 61 7.44 4.41 -5.74
N ALA A 62 7.37 4.13 -7.04
CA ALA A 62 8.48 3.62 -7.84
C ALA A 62 9.71 4.56 -7.82
N PRO A 63 9.60 5.87 -8.05
CA PRO A 63 10.77 6.76 -7.99
C PRO A 63 11.41 6.81 -6.60
N VAL A 64 10.62 6.77 -5.52
CA VAL A 64 11.14 6.73 -4.14
C VAL A 64 11.92 5.44 -3.89
N VAL A 65 11.36 4.28 -4.29
CA VAL A 65 12.03 2.97 -4.17
C VAL A 65 13.31 2.94 -5.00
N ILE A 66 13.29 3.43 -6.24
CA ILE A 66 14.47 3.52 -7.11
C ILE A 66 15.54 4.39 -6.46
N GLY A 67 15.17 5.56 -5.91
CA GLY A 67 16.09 6.43 -5.17
C GLY A 67 16.73 5.74 -3.96
N LEU A 68 15.94 5.01 -3.17
CA LEU A 68 16.43 4.24 -2.02
C LEU A 68 17.35 3.08 -2.43
N VAL A 69 17.06 2.42 -3.56
CA VAL A 69 17.93 1.38 -4.15
C VAL A 69 19.26 1.98 -4.60
N LEU A 70 19.23 3.11 -5.34
CA LEU A 70 20.42 3.80 -5.81
C LEU A 70 21.29 4.28 -4.66
N ALA A 71 20.69 4.84 -3.60
CA ALA A 71 21.36 5.23 -2.37
C ALA A 71 21.83 4.04 -1.51
N ARG A 72 21.56 2.80 -1.93
CA ARG A 72 21.76 1.55 -1.17
C ARG A 72 21.09 1.55 0.21
N ARG A 73 20.13 2.45 0.48
CA ARG A 73 19.45 2.64 1.79
C ARG A 73 18.18 1.80 1.97
N LEU A 74 17.85 0.95 0.98
CA LEU A 74 16.65 0.11 1.03
C LEU A 74 16.72 -0.91 2.18
N SER A 75 15.88 -0.70 3.20
CA SER A 75 15.61 -1.65 4.30
C SER A 75 14.12 -1.59 4.66
N VAL A 76 13.59 -2.61 5.34
CA VAL A 76 12.15 -2.69 5.65
C VAL A 76 11.71 -1.52 6.54
N LEU A 77 12.53 -1.19 7.54
CA LEU A 77 12.26 -0.13 8.52
C LEU A 77 11.93 1.24 7.89
N PRO A 78 12.78 1.84 7.03
CA PRO A 78 12.48 3.10 6.37
C PRO A 78 11.31 3.02 5.39
N CYS A 79 11.10 1.87 4.73
CA CYS A 79 9.94 1.70 3.84
C CYS A 79 8.62 1.71 4.63
N VAL A 80 8.56 0.97 5.74
CA VAL A 80 7.39 0.94 6.64
C VAL A 80 7.19 2.29 7.31
N SER A 81 8.24 2.94 7.80
CA SER A 81 8.13 4.25 8.45
C SER A 81 7.67 5.35 7.49
N LEU A 82 8.19 5.38 6.26
CA LEU A 82 7.73 6.32 5.23
C LEU A 82 6.27 6.04 4.86
N SER A 83 5.88 4.78 4.71
CA SER A 83 4.49 4.41 4.38
C SER A 83 3.53 4.81 5.51
N ALA A 84 3.92 4.60 6.78
CA ALA A 84 3.15 5.03 7.94
C ALA A 84 3.07 6.57 8.02
N LEU A 85 4.16 7.28 7.74
CA LEU A 85 4.20 8.75 7.79
C LEU A 85 3.37 9.36 6.66
N VAL A 86 3.46 8.84 5.43
CA VAL A 86 2.60 9.25 4.31
C VAL A 86 1.13 8.97 4.62
N GLY A 87 0.81 7.79 5.19
CA GLY A 87 -0.54 7.46 5.64
C GLY A 87 -1.06 8.43 6.71
N ALA A 88 -0.24 8.78 7.70
CA ALA A 88 -0.59 9.76 8.72
C ALA A 88 -0.78 11.17 8.17
N VAL A 89 0.06 11.61 7.23
CA VAL A 89 -0.10 12.92 6.57
C VAL A 89 -1.37 12.95 5.72
N ALA A 90 -1.63 11.89 4.94
CA ALA A 90 -2.86 11.78 4.16
C ALA A 90 -4.10 11.81 5.07
N ALA A 91 -4.06 11.09 6.19
CA ALA A 91 -5.11 11.11 7.21
C ALA A 91 -5.39 12.52 7.75
N VAL A 92 -4.35 13.27 8.10
CA VAL A 92 -4.48 14.65 8.59
C VAL A 92 -5.02 15.58 7.51
N LEU A 93 -4.55 15.46 6.26
CA LEU A 93 -5.04 16.28 5.15
C LEU A 93 -6.52 16.00 4.85
N VAL A 94 -6.92 14.73 4.85
CA VAL A 94 -8.33 14.34 4.67
C VAL A 94 -9.17 14.86 5.82
N TYR A 95 -8.72 14.74 7.07
CA TYR A 95 -9.42 15.27 8.24
C TYR A 95 -9.58 16.80 8.19
N LEU A 96 -8.55 17.53 7.75
CA LEU A 96 -8.61 18.98 7.61
C LEU A 96 -9.51 19.43 6.45
N HIS A 97 -9.57 18.65 5.36
CA HIS A 97 -10.37 18.97 4.18
C HIS A 97 -11.84 18.59 4.35
N TYR A 98 -12.12 17.42 4.94
CA TYR A 98 -13.45 16.92 5.26
C TYR A 98 -13.78 17.18 6.73
N ARG A 99 -13.57 18.42 7.18
CA ARG A 99 -13.74 18.85 8.58
C ARG A 99 -15.14 18.58 9.17
N GLU A 100 -16.11 18.22 8.33
CA GLU A 100 -17.48 17.85 8.68
C GLU A 100 -17.74 16.32 8.74
N GLY A 101 -16.80 15.48 8.32
CA GLY A 101 -16.99 14.04 8.06
C GLY A 101 -16.95 13.11 9.29
N GLY A 102 -17.07 13.64 10.51
CA GLY A 102 -17.23 12.86 11.74
C GLY A 102 -16.16 11.79 12.02
N VAL A 103 -16.49 10.87 12.95
CA VAL A 103 -15.62 9.76 13.39
C VAL A 103 -15.24 8.81 12.23
N GLU A 104 -16.08 8.73 11.19
CA GLU A 104 -15.91 7.88 10.02
C GLU A 104 -14.69 8.27 9.17
N SER A 105 -14.44 9.58 9.02
CA SER A 105 -13.27 10.08 8.28
C SER A 105 -11.95 9.73 8.97
N GLY A 106 -11.94 9.77 10.30
CA GLY A 106 -10.79 9.34 11.11
C GLY A 106 -10.53 7.83 11.05
N LEU A 107 -11.60 7.03 11.03
CA LEU A 107 -11.53 5.58 10.85
C LEU A 107 -11.01 5.20 9.46
N ALA A 108 -11.52 5.84 8.40
CA ALA A 108 -11.05 5.63 7.04
C ALA A 108 -9.56 5.97 6.88
N ALA A 109 -9.12 7.06 7.52
CA ALA A 109 -7.73 7.46 7.60
C ALA A 109 -6.82 6.42 8.29
N LEU A 110 -7.24 5.90 9.44
CA LEU A 110 -6.52 4.84 10.17
C LEU A 110 -6.44 3.55 9.37
N LEU A 111 -7.54 3.13 8.74
CA LEU A 111 -7.58 1.96 7.87
C LEU A 111 -6.66 2.14 6.65
N GLY A 112 -6.66 3.33 6.06
CA GLY A 112 -5.74 3.69 4.97
C GLY A 112 -4.27 3.59 5.38
N ALA A 113 -3.91 4.07 6.57
CA ALA A 113 -2.55 3.94 7.10
C ALA A 113 -2.15 2.47 7.34
N CYS A 114 -3.05 1.66 7.92
CA CYS A 114 -2.83 0.22 8.07
C CYS A 114 -2.64 -0.48 6.73
N ALA A 115 -3.45 -0.12 5.73
CA ALA A 115 -3.35 -0.67 4.38
C ALA A 115 -2.03 -0.28 3.70
N ALA A 116 -1.56 0.96 3.87
CA ALA A 116 -0.27 1.42 3.37
C ALA A 116 0.90 0.65 4.01
N VAL A 117 0.84 0.38 5.32
CA VAL A 117 1.82 -0.47 6.02
C VAL A 117 1.80 -1.88 5.43
N LEU A 118 0.63 -2.48 5.23
CA LEU A 118 0.49 -3.83 4.68
C LEU A 118 1.01 -3.94 3.23
N VAL A 119 0.75 -2.94 2.38
CA VAL A 119 1.33 -2.87 1.02
C VAL A 119 2.85 -2.77 1.09
N SER A 120 3.38 -1.95 2.00
CA SER A 120 4.83 -1.75 2.17
C SER A 120 5.55 -3.02 2.66
N THR A 121 4.92 -3.82 3.52
CA THR A 121 5.49 -5.08 4.01
C THR A 121 5.47 -6.15 2.91
N VAL A 122 4.37 -6.27 2.15
CA VAL A 122 4.30 -7.19 1.00
C VAL A 122 5.32 -6.81 -0.08
N PHE A 123 5.46 -5.51 -0.39
CA PHE A 123 6.52 -5.02 -1.27
C PHE A 123 7.91 -5.49 -0.80
N CYS A 124 8.21 -5.26 0.48
CA CYS A 124 9.50 -5.63 1.06
C CYS A 124 9.76 -7.15 1.00
N ALA A 125 8.72 -7.96 1.26
CA ALA A 125 8.80 -9.42 1.19
C ALA A 125 9.11 -9.91 -0.25
N LEU A 126 8.38 -9.40 -1.25
CA LEU A 126 8.59 -9.74 -2.67
C LEU A 126 9.97 -9.31 -3.16
N ALA A 127 10.35 -8.06 -2.83
CA ALA A 127 11.65 -7.49 -3.20
C ALA A 127 12.84 -8.13 -2.45
N GLY A 128 12.58 -8.89 -1.38
CA GLY A 128 13.61 -9.54 -0.56
C GLY A 128 14.47 -8.53 0.19
N VAL A 129 13.84 -7.47 0.70
CA VAL A 129 14.50 -6.38 1.42
C VAL A 129 14.84 -6.85 2.84
N PRO A 130 16.09 -6.67 3.32
CA PRO A 130 16.47 -7.07 4.67
C PRO A 130 15.82 -6.15 5.72
N TRP A 131 15.34 -6.76 6.82
CA TRP A 131 14.66 -6.09 7.94
C TRP A 131 15.51 -5.02 8.62
N ARG A 132 16.79 -5.31 8.79
CA ARG A 132 17.80 -4.39 9.31
C ARG A 132 18.98 -4.42 8.35
N ARG A 133 19.58 -3.26 8.05
CA ARG A 133 20.95 -3.27 7.49
C ARG A 133 21.80 -4.08 8.47
N ARG A 134 22.36 -5.21 8.03
CA ARG A 134 23.52 -5.78 8.72
C ARG A 134 24.59 -4.70 8.63
N THR A 135 24.81 -3.97 9.71
CA THR A 135 26.11 -3.37 9.99
C THR A 135 27.05 -4.56 9.99
N ILE A 136 27.70 -4.83 8.85
CA ILE A 136 28.93 -5.59 8.86
C ILE A 136 29.84 -4.69 9.70
N ALA A 137 29.99 -5.05 10.98
CA ALA A 137 31.08 -4.52 11.78
C ALA A 137 32.32 -4.75 10.93
N ALA A 138 32.96 -3.66 10.51
CA ALA A 138 34.28 -3.72 9.91
C ALA A 138 35.17 -4.38 10.97
N ALA A 139 35.44 -5.67 10.80
CA ALA A 139 36.63 -6.26 11.36
C ALA A 139 37.79 -5.65 10.57
N ALA A 140 38.38 -4.60 11.13
CA ALA A 140 39.68 -4.06 10.77
C ALA A 140 40.47 -3.97 12.06
#